data_AF-A0A7W0UXF5-F1
#
_entry.id   AF-A0A7W0UXF5-F1
#
_cell.length_a   1.000
_cell.length_b   1.000
_cell.length_c   1.000
_cell.angle_alpha   90.00
_cell.angle_beta   90.00
_cell.angle_gamma   90.00
#
_symmetry.space_group_name_H-M   'P 1'
#
loop_
_entity.id
_entity.type
_entity.pdbx_description
1 polymer ?
#
loop_
_entity_poly.entity_id
_entity_poly.type
_entity_poly.pdbx_seq_one_letter_code
_entity_poly.pdbx_strand_id
1 'polypeptide(L)'
;MLKLLIIADDLTGANDTGVQFAKKGIPVFVMTGETNDLQRRASDFQVLVVNTESRHLSMHEAAERVRGVVESARAAGITYFYKKTDSSLRGNNGSELQALMNAAGC
;
A
#
# COMPACT_ATOMS: atom_id res chain seq x y z
N MET A 1 14.24 -3.37 9.00
CA MET A 1 14.36 -2.75 7.66
C MET A 1 13.17 -3.18 6.82
N LEU A 2 12.38 -2.20 6.43
CA LEU A 2 11.20 -2.36 5.60
C LEU A 2 11.57 -2.90 4.22
N LYS A 3 10.91 -3.98 3.80
CA LYS A 3 11.17 -4.66 2.52
C LYS A 3 10.00 -4.53 1.56
N LEU A 4 8.78 -4.60 2.06
CA LEU A 4 7.56 -4.70 1.26
C LEU A 4 6.55 -3.64 1.68
N LEU A 5 6.04 -2.89 0.69
CA LEU A 5 4.85 -2.08 0.82
C LEU A 5 3.66 -2.78 0.19
N ILE A 6 2.59 -2.94 0.96
CA ILE A 6 1.30 -3.43 0.52
C ILE A 6 0.35 -2.24 0.42
N ILE A 7 -0.34 -2.10 -0.70
CA ILE A 7 -1.30 -1.02 -0.93
C ILE A 7 -2.68 -1.64 -1.09
N ALA A 8 -3.58 -1.35 -0.17
CA ALA A 8 -4.97 -1.83 -0.18
C ALA A 8 -5.93 -0.67 -0.47
N ASP A 9 -7.01 -0.95 -1.18
CA ASP A 9 -8.09 0.00 -1.49
C ASP A 9 -9.11 0.15 -0.34
N ASP A 10 -9.12 -0.81 0.59
CA ASP A 10 -10.00 -0.84 1.75
C ASP A 10 -9.32 -1.43 3.02
N LEU A 11 -9.89 -1.13 4.19
CA LEU A 11 -9.34 -1.52 5.49
C LEU A 11 -9.45 -3.03 5.80
N THR A 12 -10.51 -3.70 5.35
CA THR A 12 -10.68 -5.15 5.50
C THR A 12 -9.62 -5.88 4.70
N GLY A 13 -9.42 -5.51 3.42
CA GLY A 13 -8.36 -6.06 2.59
C GLY A 13 -6.96 -5.81 3.15
N ALA A 14 -6.73 -4.63 3.75
CA ALA A 14 -5.48 -4.30 4.43
C ALA A 14 -5.20 -5.22 5.62
N ASN A 15 -6.16 -5.36 6.54
CA ASN A 15 -6.01 -6.19 7.75
C ASN A 15 -5.94 -7.69 7.44
N ASP A 16 -6.75 -8.17 6.48
CA ASP A 16 -6.69 -9.56 6.02
C ASP A 16 -5.31 -9.90 5.47
N THR A 17 -4.70 -9.00 4.69
CA THR A 17 -3.35 -9.21 4.19
C THR A 17 -2.32 -9.13 5.31
N GLY A 18 -2.42 -8.12 6.19
CA GLY A 18 -1.52 -7.91 7.32
C GLY A 18 -1.46 -9.12 8.25
N VAL A 19 -2.60 -9.73 8.58
CA VAL A 19 -2.64 -10.89 9.50
C VAL A 19 -1.90 -12.10 8.92
N GLN A 20 -1.82 -12.26 7.59
CA GLN A 20 -1.05 -13.35 6.98
C GLN A 20 0.45 -13.24 7.26
N PHE A 21 0.98 -12.01 7.34
CA PHE A 21 2.38 -11.77 7.72
C PHE A 21 2.58 -11.94 9.22
N ALA A 22 1.68 -11.40 10.04
CA ALA A 22 1.75 -11.53 11.50
C ALA A 22 1.73 -13.00 11.94
N LYS A 23 0.89 -13.85 11.33
CA LYS A 23 0.84 -15.30 11.58
C LYS A 23 2.17 -16.03 11.31
N LYS A 24 3.03 -15.45 10.48
CA LYS A 24 4.37 -15.98 10.16
C LYS A 24 5.47 -15.37 11.02
N GLY A 25 5.12 -14.59 12.05
CA GLY A 25 6.08 -13.87 12.89
C GLY A 25 6.80 -12.73 12.17
N ILE A 26 6.28 -12.26 11.03
CA ILE A 26 6.87 -11.16 10.27
C ILE A 26 6.34 -9.84 10.86
N PRO A 27 7.21 -8.92 11.34
CA PRO A 27 6.79 -7.62 11.84
C PRO A 27 6.07 -6.82 10.74
N VAL A 28 4.78 -6.56 10.96
CA VAL A 28 3.90 -5.86 10.02
C VAL A 28 3.16 -4.73 10.71
N PHE A 29 2.97 -3.62 10.01
CA PHE A 29 2.17 -2.49 10.46
C PHE A 29 1.10 -2.17 9.42
N VAL A 30 -0.13 -1.91 9.86
CA VAL A 30 -1.23 -1.47 9.00
C VAL A 30 -1.56 -0.02 9.34
N MET A 31 -1.65 0.84 8.33
CA MET A 31 -1.89 2.28 8.49
C MET A 31 -2.93 2.81 7.52
N THR A 32 -3.56 3.92 7.88
CA THR A 32 -4.56 4.63 7.10
C THR A 32 -4.04 6.02 6.72
N GLY A 33 -4.10 6.38 5.43
CA GLY A 33 -4.01 7.76 4.94
C GLY A 33 -2.64 8.47 4.98
N GLU A 34 -1.87 8.40 6.06
CA GLU A 34 -0.75 9.33 6.29
C GLU A 34 0.64 8.70 6.15
N THR A 35 1.31 8.86 5.00
CA THR A 35 2.65 8.28 4.75
C THR A 35 3.83 9.10 5.29
N ASN A 36 3.59 10.14 6.08
CA ASN A 36 4.66 11.03 6.56
C ASN A 36 5.65 10.34 7.51
N ASP A 37 5.23 9.26 8.18
CA ASP A 37 6.05 8.52 9.14
C ASP A 37 6.66 7.23 8.58
N LEU A 38 6.63 7.01 7.25
CA LEU A 38 7.16 5.79 6.62
C LEU A 38 8.60 5.46 7.05
N GLN A 39 9.48 6.45 7.07
CA GLN A 39 10.89 6.27 7.44
C GLN A 39 11.07 5.86 8.89
N ARG A 40 10.30 6.45 9.82
CA ARG A 40 10.34 6.08 11.24
C ARG A 40 9.85 4.66 11.46
N ARG A 41 8.81 4.24 10.73
CA ARG A 41 8.28 2.86 10.79
C ARG A 41 9.23 1.84 10.14
N ALA A 42 10.12 2.27 9.26
CA ALA A 42 10.98 1.37 8.49
C ALA A 42 12.06 0.65 9.33
N SER A 43 12.37 1.15 10.54
CA SER A 43 13.26 0.47 11.48
C SER A 43 12.61 -0.76 12.11
N ASP A 44 11.33 -0.65 12.49
CA ASP A 44 10.68 -1.60 13.41
C ASP A 44 9.91 -2.70 12.67
N PHE A 45 9.51 -2.44 11.42
CA PHE A 45 8.68 -3.33 10.63
C PHE A 45 9.40 -3.81 9.36
N GLN A 46 9.05 -5.01 8.90
CA GLN A 46 9.52 -5.57 7.63
C GLN A 46 8.49 -5.41 6.52
N VAL A 47 7.21 -5.33 6.88
CA VAL A 47 6.08 -5.16 5.97
C VAL A 47 5.24 -3.99 6.45
N LEU A 48 4.81 -3.17 5.50
CA LEU A 48 3.86 -2.11 5.75
C LEU A 48 2.64 -2.30 4.86
N VAL A 49 1.46 -2.11 5.42
CA VAL A 49 0.20 -2.11 4.69
C VAL A 49 -0.43 -0.73 4.78
N VAL A 50 -0.60 -0.07 3.64
CA VAL A 50 -1.28 1.22 3.54
C VAL A 50 -2.68 0.98 2.98
N ASN A 51 -3.69 1.29 3.80
CA ASN A 51 -5.07 1.45 3.34
C ASN A 51 -5.23 2.85 2.74
N THR A 52 -5.58 2.89 1.46
CA THR A 52 -5.78 4.14 0.70
C THR A 52 -7.22 4.62 0.72
N GLU A 53 -8.17 3.84 1.26
CA GLU A 53 -9.61 4.13 1.26
C GLU A 53 -10.11 4.65 -0.09
N SER A 54 -9.66 3.98 -1.15
CA SER A 54 -9.78 4.43 -2.55
C SER A 54 -10.88 3.72 -3.33
N ARG A 55 -11.44 2.64 -2.78
CA ARG A 55 -12.47 1.81 -3.45
C ARG A 55 -13.65 2.59 -4.00
N HIS A 56 -14.11 3.59 -3.25
CA HIS A 56 -15.31 4.37 -3.58
C HIS A 56 -14.99 5.76 -4.11
N LEU A 57 -13.72 6.07 -4.33
CA LEU A 57 -13.30 7.35 -4.90
C LEU A 57 -13.47 7.37 -6.41
N SER A 58 -13.35 8.56 -6.99
CA SER A 58 -13.15 8.67 -8.43
C SER A 58 -11.84 8.01 -8.85
N MET A 59 -11.80 7.59 -10.12
CA MET A 59 -10.62 7.01 -10.76
C MET A 59 -9.35 7.86 -10.57
N HIS A 60 -9.51 9.19 -10.67
CA HIS A 60 -8.42 10.16 -10.53
C HIS A 60 -7.93 10.28 -9.09
N GLU A 61 -8.83 10.42 -8.12
CA GLU A 61 -8.47 10.51 -6.70
C GLU A 61 -7.80 9.22 -6.20
N ALA A 62 -8.30 8.06 -6.64
CA ALA A 62 -7.70 6.77 -6.32
C ALA A 62 -6.27 6.66 -6.86
N ALA A 63 -6.05 7.05 -8.12
CA ALA A 63 -4.73 7.07 -8.74
C ALA A 63 -3.76 8.01 -8.00
N GLU A 64 -4.21 9.22 -7.65
CA GLU A 64 -3.37 10.20 -6.93
C GLU A 64 -2.97 9.72 -5.54
N ARG A 65 -3.89 9.08 -4.79
CA ARG A 65 -3.56 8.48 -3.49
C ARG A 65 -2.50 7.38 -3.63
N VAL A 66 -2.64 6.50 -4.62
CA VAL A 66 -1.67 5.43 -4.86
C VAL A 66 -0.32 6.00 -5.29
N ARG A 67 -0.30 6.98 -6.20
CA ARG A 67 0.91 7.66 -6.64
C ARG A 67 1.69 8.24 -5.46
N GLY A 68 1.03 9.02 -4.61
CA GLY A 68 1.66 9.62 -3.42
C GLY A 68 2.24 8.59 -2.46
N VAL A 69 1.53 7.49 -2.22
CA VAL A 69 2.03 6.39 -1.36
C VAL A 69 3.30 5.75 -1.95
N VAL A 70 3.31 5.49 -3.25
CA VAL A 70 4.46 4.85 -3.93
C VAL A 70 5.65 5.79 -3.98
N GLU A 71 5.46 7.07 -4.28
CA GLU A 71 6.54 8.07 -4.28
C GLU A 71 7.19 8.21 -2.91
N SER A 72 6.39 8.35 -1.84
CA SER A 72 6.89 8.40 -0.46
C SER A 72 7.64 7.11 -0.08
N ALA A 73 7.14 5.95 -0.50
CA ALA A 73 7.80 4.67 -0.26
C ALA A 73 9.13 4.52 -1.00
N ARG A 74 9.22 4.98 -2.25
CA ARG A 74 10.48 5.00 -3.01
C ARG A 74 11.50 5.95 -2.38
N ALA A 75 11.07 7.13 -1.96
CA ALA A 75 11.92 8.08 -1.22
C ALA A 75 12.44 7.48 0.11
N ALA A 76 11.71 6.53 0.69
CA ALA A 76 12.13 5.75 1.85
C ALA A 76 12.96 4.49 1.51
N GLY A 77 13.29 4.24 0.24
CA GLY A 77 14.13 3.12 -0.20
C GLY A 77 13.42 1.77 -0.36
N ILE A 78 12.08 1.74 -0.37
CA ILE A 78 11.32 0.51 -0.59
C ILE A 78 11.33 0.15 -2.08
N THR A 79 11.62 -1.12 -2.38
CA THR A 79 11.73 -1.61 -3.77
C THR A 79 10.67 -2.65 -4.15
N TYR A 80 9.97 -3.26 -3.18
CA TYR A 80 8.92 -4.23 -3.44
C TYR A 80 7.54 -3.67 -3.11
N PHE A 81 6.63 -3.77 -4.07
CA PHE A 81 5.25 -3.33 -3.97
C PHE A 81 4.30 -4.49 -4.20
N TYR A 82 3.24 -4.57 -3.40
CA TYR A 82 2.15 -5.50 -3.58
C TYR A 82 0.82 -4.75 -3.56
N LYS A 83 0.10 -4.77 -4.69
CA LYS A 83 -1.25 -4.20 -4.76
C LYS A 83 -2.27 -5.24 -4.30
N LYS A 84 -2.91 -4.99 -3.16
CA LYS A 84 -4.07 -5.77 -2.71
C LYS A 84 -5.33 -5.18 -3.32
N THR A 85 -6.05 -5.98 -4.09
CA THR A 85 -7.31 -5.62 -4.73
C THR A 85 -8.46 -6.50 -4.23
N ASP A 86 -9.69 -6.06 -4.49
CA ASP A 86 -10.89 -6.85 -4.23
C ASP A 86 -10.96 -8.09 -5.15
N SER A 87 -11.39 -9.23 -4.62
CA SER A 87 -11.45 -10.49 -5.38
C SER A 87 -12.54 -10.51 -6.46
N SER A 88 -13.59 -9.69 -6.30
CA SER A 88 -14.61 -9.47 -7.35
C SER A 88 -14.35 -8.22 -8.19
N LEU A 89 -13.12 -7.68 -8.12
CA LEU A 89 -12.65 -6.55 -8.93
C LEU A 89 -13.45 -5.26 -8.73
N ARG A 90 -14.06 -5.05 -7.56
CA ARG A 90 -14.65 -3.74 -7.21
C ARG A 90 -13.56 -2.67 -7.07
N GLY A 91 -13.92 -1.41 -7.32
CA GLY A 91 -13.04 -0.25 -7.18
C GLY A 91 -12.21 0.07 -8.43
N ASN A 92 -11.17 0.88 -8.23
CA ASN A 92 -10.42 1.54 -9.30
C ASN A 92 -9.17 0.75 -9.75
N ASN A 93 -9.29 -0.58 -9.90
CA ASN A 93 -8.16 -1.49 -10.11
C ASN A 93 -7.18 -1.05 -11.22
N GLY A 94 -7.72 -0.66 -12.38
CA GLY A 94 -6.90 -0.26 -13.53
C GLY A 94 -6.12 1.03 -13.29
N SER A 95 -6.77 2.09 -12.81
CA SER A 95 -6.10 3.37 -12.60
C SER A 95 -5.12 3.34 -11.43
N GLU A 96 -5.45 2.61 -10.37
CA GLU A 96 -4.54 2.40 -9.24
C GLU A 96 -3.32 1.59 -9.64
N LEU A 97 -3.48 0.52 -10.44
CA LEU A 97 -2.35 -0.27 -10.91
C LEU A 97 -1.46 0.54 -11.87
N GLN A 98 -2.05 1.30 -12.79
CA GLN A 98 -1.31 2.19 -13.69
C GLN A 98 -0.52 3.25 -12.91
N ALA A 99 -1.16 3.89 -11.91
CA ALA A 99 -0.50 4.87 -11.05
C ALA A 99 0.66 4.25 -10.27
N LEU A 100 0.48 3.03 -9.74
CA LEU A 100 1.53 2.28 -9.06
C LEU A 100 2.71 2.04 -10.00
N MET A 101 2.49 1.48 -11.19
CA MET A 101 3.55 1.15 -12.15
C MET A 101 4.34 2.40 -12.55
N ASN A 102 3.63 3.47 -12.94
CA ASN A 102 4.25 4.73 -13.32
C ASN A 102 5.12 5.31 -12.18
N ALA A 103 4.61 5.33 -10.94
CA ALA A 103 5.33 5.85 -9.79
C ALA A 103 6.50 4.95 -9.35
N ALA A 104 6.33 3.62 -9.51
CA ALA A 104 7.37 2.62 -9.26
C ALA A 104 8.50 2.66 -10.28
N GLY A 105 8.24 3.20 -11.48
CA GLY A 105 9.19 3.28 -12.59
C GLY A 105 9.27 2.00 -13.42
N CYS A 106 8.13 1.30 -13.57
CA CYS A 106 7.98 0.09 -14.37
C CYS A 106 6.89 0.19 -15.44
#